data_AF-A0A2D5UTU9-F1
#
_entry.id   AF-A0A2D5UTU9-F1
#
_cell.length_a   1.000
_cell.length_b   1.000
_cell.length_c   1.000
_cell.angle_alpha   90.00
_cell.angle_beta   90.00
_cell.angle_gamma   90.00
#
_symmetry.space_group_name_H-M   'P 1'
#
loop_
_entity.id
_entity.type
_entity.pdbx_description
1 polymer ?
#
loop_
_entity_poly.entity_id
_entity_poly.type
_entity_poly.pdbx_seq_one_letter_code
_entity_poly.pdbx_strand_id
1 'polypeptide(L)' 'VRDMQNDYPLDKMAGTISLIKKSALELKDLSSEFEAVSCNVDRILASVRMLEINVSDVADLTAKDRTS' A
#
# COMPACT_ATOMS: atom_id res chain seq x y z
N VAL A 1 19.01 11.26 27.12
CA VAL A 1 19.26 10.18 26.13
C VAL A 1 18.36 10.48 24.96
N ARG A 2 18.91 10.67 23.75
CA ARG A 2 18.15 10.96 22.53
C ARG A 2 17.60 9.63 22.02
N ASP A 3 16.33 9.35 22.27
CA ASP A 3 15.66 8.25 21.60
C ASP A 3 15.00 8.80 20.32
N MET A 4 15.76 8.63 19.25
CA MET A 4 15.39 8.84 17.87
C MET A 4 14.63 7.60 17.39
N GLN A 5 13.31 7.58 17.52
CA GLN A 5 12.41 6.55 17.00
C GLN A 5 11.07 7.23 16.70
N ASN A 6 10.39 7.10 15.57
CA ASN A 6 10.52 6.25 14.40
C ASN A 6 9.56 6.79 13.32
N ASP A 7 9.94 7.86 12.61
CA ASP A 7 9.10 8.48 11.57
C ASP A 7 9.29 7.84 10.17
N TYR A 8 10.14 6.81 10.11
CA TYR A 8 10.62 6.19 8.88
C TYR A 8 9.91 4.89 8.40
N PRO A 9 9.00 4.21 9.15
CA PRO A 9 8.37 2.99 8.67
C PRO A 9 7.13 3.27 7.82
N LEU A 10 6.33 4.30 8.13
CA LEU A 10 5.04 4.55 7.49
C LEU A 10 5.19 4.95 6.03
N ASP A 11 6.07 5.90 5.70
CA ASP A 11 6.30 6.34 4.32
C ASP A 11 6.83 5.19 3.45
N LYS A 12 7.70 4.35 4.01
CA LYS A 12 8.21 3.15 3.33
C LYS A 12 7.12 2.11 3.12
N MET A 13 6.24 1.91 4.10
CA MET A 13 5.10 1.02 3.97
C MET A 13 4.13 1.52 2.91
N ALA A 14 3.78 2.81 2.93
CA ALA A 14 2.92 3.45 1.92
C ALA A 14 3.51 3.32 0.51
N GLY A 15 4.81 3.61 0.36
CA GLY A 15 5.52 3.43 -0.91
C GLY A 15 5.52 1.98 -1.39
N THR A 16 5.74 1.02 -0.48
CA THR A 16 5.73 -0.41 -0.80
C THR A 16 4.33 -0.89 -1.22
N ILE A 17 3.28 -0.46 -0.51
CA ILE A 17 1.88 -0.77 -0.84
C ILE A 17 1.54 -0.24 -2.24
N SER A 18 1.97 0.99 -2.56
CA SER A 18 1.78 1.59 -3.88
C SER A 18 2.48 0.79 -4.99
N LEU A 19 3.70 0.31 -4.75
CA LEU A 19 4.41 -0.56 -5.69
C LEU A 19 3.67 -1.89 -5.92
N ILE A 20 3.19 -2.54 -4.85
CA ILE A 20 2.41 -3.79 -4.96
C ILE A 20 1.16 -3.56 -5.80
N LYS A 21 0.44 -2.45 -5.58
CA LYS A 21 -0.74 -2.08 -6.37
C LYS A 21 -0.42 -1.96 -7.85
N LYS A 22 0.66 -1.25 -8.18
CA LYS A 22 1.08 -1.03 -9.56
C LYS A 22 1.41 -2.36 -10.24
N SER A 23 2.20 -3.21 -9.60
CA SER A 23 2.54 -4.54 -10.12
C SER A 23 1.32 -5.46 -10.26
N ALA A 24 0.35 -5.39 -9.34
CA ALA A 24 -0.89 -6.15 -9.44
C ALA A 24 -1.75 -5.67 -10.62
N LEU A 25 -1.85 -4.37 -10.87
CA LEU A 25 -2.56 -3.82 -12.04
C LEU A 25 -1.88 -4.22 -13.35
N GLU A 26 -0.55 -4.12 -13.43
CA GLU A 26 0.22 -4.59 -14.59
C GLU A 26 -0.01 -6.09 -14.84
N LEU A 27 -0.01 -6.91 -13.79
CA LEU A 27 -0.34 -8.33 -13.91
C LEU A 27 -1.78 -8.58 -14.35
N LYS A 28 -2.73 -7.71 -13.95
CA LYS A 28 -4.12 -7.79 -14.42
C LYS A 28 -4.21 -7.63 -15.92
N ASP A 29 -3.52 -6.63 -16.46
CA ASP A 29 -3.53 -6.33 -17.89
C ASP A 29 -2.91 -7.47 -18.71
N LEU A 30 -1.89 -8.14 -18.15
CA LEU A 30 -1.26 -9.33 -18.76
C LEU A 30 -2.10 -10.62 -18.61
N SER A 31 -3.11 -10.63 -17.73
CA SER A 31 -3.88 -11.82 -17.38
C SER A 31 -5.09 -12.10 -18.29
N SER A 32 -5.23 -11.38 -19.40
CA SER A 32 -6.41 -11.40 -20.28
C SER A 32 -6.85 -12.80 -20.77
N GLU A 33 -5.91 -13.74 -20.87
CA GLU A 33 -6.19 -15.12 -21.31
C GLU A 33 -6.30 -16.14 -20.15
N PHE A 34 -6.05 -15.71 -18.91
CA PHE A 34 -5.95 -16.59 -17.75
C PHE A 34 -6.89 -16.13 -16.64
N GLU A 35 -8.16 -16.57 -16.70
CA GLU A 35 -9.21 -16.19 -15.75
C GLU A 35 -8.82 -16.46 -14.29
N ALA A 36 -8.13 -17.58 -14.01
CA ALA A 36 -7.63 -17.91 -12.67
C ALA A 36 -6.61 -16.88 -12.16
N VAL A 37 -5.76 -16.35 -13.05
CA VAL A 37 -4.79 -15.30 -12.73
C VAL A 37 -5.51 -13.98 -12.48
N SER A 38 -6.44 -13.58 -13.35
CA SER A 38 -7.25 -12.37 -13.15
C SER A 38 -7.99 -12.40 -11.81
N CYS A 39 -8.62 -13.52 -11.45
CA CYS A 39 -9.29 -13.69 -10.16
C CYS A 39 -8.34 -13.54 -8.97
N ASN A 40 -7.10 -14.05 -9.07
CA ASN A 40 -6.10 -13.91 -8.02
C ASN A 40 -5.60 -12.47 -7.89
N VAL A 41 -5.43 -11.79 -9.03
CA VAL A 41 -5.08 -10.37 -9.06
C VAL A 41 -6.17 -9.52 -8.39
N ASP A 42 -7.44 -9.81 -8.62
CA ASP A 42 -8.55 -9.11 -7.96
C ASP A 42 -8.52 -9.27 -6.43
N ARG A 43 -8.20 -10.48 -5.94
CA ARG A 43 -8.03 -10.73 -4.50
C ARG A 43 -6.85 -9.95 -3.92
N ILE A 44 -5.72 -9.91 -4.63
CA ILE A 44 -4.55 -9.13 -4.23
C ILE A 44 -4.91 -7.64 -4.16
N LEU A 45 -5.58 -7.10 -5.19
CA LEU A 45 -6.00 -5.69 -5.23
C LEU A 45 -6.96 -5.34 -4.09
N ALA A 46 -7.86 -6.25 -3.71
CA ALA A 46 -8.74 -6.07 -2.55
C ALA A 46 -7.93 -5.99 -1.24
N SER A 47 -6.97 -6.88 -1.03
CA SER A 47 -6.08 -6.83 0.14
C SER A 47 -5.20 -5.57 0.16
N VAL A 48 -4.67 -5.16 -1.00
CA VAL A 48 -3.88 -3.93 -1.14
C VAL A 48 -4.72 -2.70 -0.78
N ARG A 49 -5.98 -2.62 -1.22
CA ARG A 49 -6.87 -1.52 -0.86
C ARG A 49 -7.08 -1.41 0.66
N MET A 50 -7.18 -2.54 1.35
CA MET A 50 -7.26 -2.53 2.82
C MET A 50 -5.97 -2.01 3.46
N LEU A 51 -4.81 -2.38 2.93
CA LEU A 51 -3.52 -1.86 3.40
C LEU A 51 -3.38 -0.36 3.13
N GLU A 52 -3.84 0.12 1.97
CA GLU A 52 -3.87 1.55 1.64
C GLU A 52 -4.69 2.33 2.67
N ILE A 53 -5.89 1.86 3.03
CA ILE A 53 -6.71 2.50 4.07
C ILE A 53 -5.96 2.49 5.41
N ASN A 54 -5.48 1.32 5.85
CA ASN A 54 -4.82 1.17 7.15
C ASN A 54 -3.55 2.03 7.31
N VAL A 55 -2.78 2.24 6.24
CA VAL A 55 -1.50 2.97 6.30
C VAL A 55 -1.65 4.43 5.92
N SER A 56 -2.49 4.79 4.93
CA SER A 56 -2.67 6.19 4.52
C SER A 56 -3.39 6.99 5.59
N ASP A 57 -4.42 6.40 6.24
CA ASP A 57 -5.13 7.07 7.33
C ASP A 57 -4.19 7.39 8.50
N VAL A 58 -3.28 6.47 8.82
CA VAL A 58 -2.28 6.67 9.88
C VAL A 58 -1.21 7.68 9.45
N ALA A 59 -0.73 7.62 8.21
CA ALA A 59 0.23 8.58 7.68
C ALA A 59 -0.33 10.02 7.72
N ASP A 60 -1.57 10.23 7.29
CA ASP A 60 -2.24 11.53 7.29
C ASP A 60 -2.44 12.11 8.71
N LEU A 61 -2.75 11.25 9.69
CA LEU A 61 -2.88 11.67 11.09
C LEU A 61 -1.52 12.12 11.66
N THR A 62 -0.45 11.36 11.41
CA THR A 62 0.90 11.73 11.89
C THR A 62 1.47 12.96 11.20
N ALA A 63 1.06 13.26 9.96
CA ALA A 63 1.47 14.46 9.25
C ALA A 63 0.84 15.73 9.86
N LYS A 64 -0.44 15.66 10.27
CA LYS A 64 -1.16 16.78 10.89
C LYS A 64 -0.63 17.14 12.28
N ASP A 65 -0.22 16.14 13.06
CA ASP A 65 0.36 16.33 14.39
C ASP A 65 1.74 17.01 14.34
N ARG A 66 2.50 16.86 13.25
CA ARG A 66 3.81 17.51 13.05
C ARG A 66 3.71 18.98 12.62
N THR A 67 2.54 19.43 12.16
CA THR A 67 2.31 20.79 11.66
C THR A 67 1.48 21.68 12.61
N SER A 68 1.11 21.16 13.80
CA SER A 68 0.28 21.86 14.79
C SER A 68 1.09 22.37 15.99
#